data_AF-A0A7K6MRZ2-F1
#
_entry.id   AF-A0A7K6MRZ2-F1
#
_cell.length_a   1.000
_cell.length_b   1.000
_cell.length_c   1.000
_cell.angle_alpha   90.00
_cell.angle_beta   90.00
_cell.angle_gamma   90.00
#
_symmetry.space_group_name_H-M   'P 1'
#
loop_
_entity.id
_entity.type
_entity.pdbx_description
1 polymer ?
#
loop_
_entity_poly.entity_id
_entity_poly.type
_entity_poly.pdbx_seq_one_letter_code
_entity_poly.pdbx_strand_id
1 'polypeptide(L)'
;PYRDRVIHLLALRGHKEPELLARLQRDGIRQKEKEFLGKILQQVANVNPKDNSFTLKEHLFQTLQTDWLGYSKINRENLKLILSK
;
A
#
# COMPACT_ATOMS: atom_id res chain seq x y z
N PRO A 1 7.89 0.57 9.60
CA PRO A 1 8.78 -0.08 8.58
C PRO A 1 8.05 -1.00 7.58
N TYR A 2 7.26 -1.99 8.01
CA TYR A 2 6.50 -2.87 7.11
C TYR A 2 5.13 -2.29 6.73
N ARG A 3 4.38 -1.85 7.75
CA ARG A 3 3.11 -1.14 7.57
C ARG A 3 3.25 0.02 6.60
N ASP A 4 4.29 0.84 6.77
CA ASP A 4 4.60 1.93 5.87
C ASP A 4 4.78 1.45 4.43
N ARG A 5 5.58 0.41 4.15
CA ARG A 5 5.73 -0.13 2.78
C ARG A 5 4.39 -0.50 2.16
N VAL A 6 3.50 -1.14 2.92
CA VAL A 6 2.17 -1.53 2.43
C VAL A 6 1.32 -0.30 2.11
N ILE A 7 1.30 0.68 3.02
CA ILE A 7 0.62 1.96 2.82
C ILE A 7 1.16 2.64 1.55
N HIS A 8 2.48 2.67 1.40
CA HIS A 8 3.16 3.31 0.27
C HIS A 8 2.89 2.59 -1.06
N LEU A 9 2.70 1.28 -1.06
CA LEU A 9 2.29 0.52 -2.25
C LEU A 9 0.85 0.85 -2.64
N LEU A 10 -0.07 0.86 -1.68
CA LEU A 10 -1.49 1.18 -1.89
C LEU A 10 -1.74 2.64 -2.26
N ALA A 11 -0.86 3.54 -1.83
CA ALA A 11 -0.93 4.95 -2.14
C ALA A 11 -0.79 5.25 -3.63
N LEU A 12 -0.07 4.40 -4.38
CA LEU A 12 0.18 4.61 -5.81
C LEU A 12 -0.97 4.11 -6.67
N ARG A 13 -1.57 2.96 -6.33
CA ARG A 13 -2.84 2.50 -6.88
C ARG A 13 -3.50 1.49 -5.95
N GLY A 14 -4.81 1.33 -6.09
CA GLY A 14 -5.51 0.19 -5.50
C GLY A 14 -4.94 -1.13 -6.03
N HIS A 15 -4.53 -2.01 -5.12
CA HIS A 15 -3.93 -3.30 -5.44
C HIS A 15 -4.77 -4.43 -4.87
N LYS A 16 -4.75 -5.59 -5.52
CA LYS A 16 -5.40 -6.80 -4.99
C LYS A 16 -4.50 -7.47 -3.96
N GLU A 17 -5.09 -8.20 -3.00
CA GLU A 17 -4.32 -9.02 -2.05
C GLU A 17 -3.25 -9.89 -2.73
N PRO A 18 -3.55 -10.68 -3.78
CA PRO A 18 -2.53 -11.52 -4.43
C PRO A 18 -1.42 -10.72 -5.11
N GLU A 19 -1.69 -9.51 -5.62
CA GLU A 19 -0.65 -8.67 -6.23
C GLU A 19 0.33 -8.15 -5.17
N LEU A 20 -0.21 -7.63 -4.06
CA LEU A 20 0.61 -7.22 -2.93
C LEU A 20 1.41 -8.41 -2.42
N LEU A 21 0.75 -9.56 -2.25
CA LEU A 21 1.39 -10.78 -1.81
C LEU A 21 2.57 -11.17 -2.69
N ALA A 22 2.39 -11.18 -4.00
CA ALA A 22 3.43 -11.57 -4.95
C ALA A 22 4.62 -10.60 -4.90
N ARG A 23 4.35 -9.30 -4.79
CA ARG A 23 5.39 -8.26 -4.69
C ARG A 23 6.18 -8.38 -3.40
N LEU A 24 5.49 -8.67 -2.32
CA LEU A 24 6.05 -8.85 -0.99
C LEU A 24 6.80 -10.19 -0.86
N GLN A 25 6.32 -11.26 -1.48
CA GLN A 25 7.02 -12.54 -1.57
C GLN A 25 8.35 -12.41 -2.32
N ARG A 26 8.40 -11.60 -3.39
CA ARG A 26 9.66 -11.28 -4.08
C ARG A 26 10.67 -10.55 -3.18
N ASP A 27 10.18 -9.78 -2.21
CA ASP A 27 11.01 -9.12 -1.19
C ASP A 27 11.48 -10.09 -0.08
N GLY A 28 11.09 -11.37 -0.13
CA GLY A 28 11.51 -12.40 0.83
C GLY A 28 10.60 -12.56 2.04
N ILE A 29 9.33 -12.18 1.93
CA ILE A 29 8.38 -12.26 3.04
C ILE A 29 8.13 -13.68 3.55
N ARG A 30 8.19 -13.81 4.88
CA ARG A 30 7.86 -15.04 5.62
C ARG A 30 6.36 -15.14 5.87
N GLN A 31 5.82 -16.35 6.01
CA GLN A 31 4.39 -16.59 6.30
C GLN A 31 3.83 -15.76 7.47
N LYS A 32 4.64 -15.49 8.50
CA LYS A 32 4.26 -14.66 9.65
C LYS A 32 3.86 -13.24 9.22
N GLU A 33 4.64 -12.62 8.34
CA GLU A 33 4.40 -11.29 7.77
C GLU A 33 3.19 -11.28 6.82
N LYS A 34 2.82 -12.44 6.25
CA LYS A 34 1.60 -12.62 5.45
C LYS A 34 0.34 -12.41 6.30
N GLU A 35 0.34 -12.96 7.51
CA GLU A 35 -0.76 -12.82 8.46
C GLU A 35 -0.88 -11.38 8.98
N PHE A 36 0.27 -10.74 9.23
CA PHE A 36 0.32 -9.31 9.55
C PHE A 36 -0.11 -8.42 8.38
N LEU A 37 0.23 -8.77 7.15
CA LEU A 37 -0.16 -8.04 5.95
C LEU A 37 -1.68 -7.93 5.84
N GLY A 38 -2.40 -9.04 6.00
CA GLY A 38 -3.86 -9.04 5.96
C GLY A 38 -4.46 -8.11 7.03
N LYS A 39 -3.95 -8.17 8.27
CA LYS A 39 -4.37 -7.29 9.36
C LYS A 39 -4.05 -5.82 9.08
N ILE A 40 -2.86 -5.53 8.56
CA ILE A 40 -2.43 -4.18 8.20
C ILE A 40 -3.33 -3.66 7.08
N LEU A 41 -3.55 -4.44 6.03
CA LEU A 41 -4.42 -4.08 4.91
C LEU A 41 -5.82 -3.72 5.38
N GLN A 42 -6.40 -4.49 6.29
CA GLN A 42 -7.71 -4.16 6.88
C GLN A 42 -7.69 -2.86 7.71
N GLN A 43 -6.57 -2.57 8.39
CA GLN A 43 -6.42 -1.34 9.18
C GLN A 43 -6.15 -0.11 8.31
N VAL A 44 -5.34 -0.22 7.26
CA VAL A 44 -4.84 0.91 6.47
C VAL A 44 -5.51 1.07 5.11
N ALA A 45 -6.14 0.03 4.62
CA ALA A 45 -6.81 0.00 3.34
C ALA A 45 -8.30 -0.27 3.54
N ASN A 46 -9.11 0.20 2.59
CA ASN A 46 -10.48 -0.24 2.42
C ASN A 46 -10.47 -1.44 1.47
N VAL A 47 -11.12 -2.52 1.88
CA VAL A 47 -11.36 -3.65 0.99
C VAL A 47 -12.62 -3.36 0.18
N ASN A 48 -12.52 -3.46 -1.14
CA ASN A 48 -13.66 -3.33 -2.02
C ASN A 48 -14.29 -4.72 -2.22
N PRO A 49 -15.48 -5.00 -1.66
CA PRO A 49 -16.11 -6.31 -1.78
C PRO A 49 -16.54 -6.66 -3.22
N LYS A 50 -16.54 -5.70 -4.15
CA LYS A 50 -16.87 -5.95 -5.56
C LYS A 50 -15.77 -6.68 -6.34
N ASP A 51 -14.51 -6.46 -5.99
CA ASP A 51 -13.35 -6.96 -6.77
C ASP A 51 -12.18 -7.42 -5.87
N ASN A 52 -12.39 -7.42 -4.54
CA ASN A 52 -11.38 -7.70 -3.51
C ASN A 52 -10.11 -6.85 -3.67
N SER A 53 -10.28 -5.63 -4.18
CA SER A 53 -9.23 -4.63 -4.32
C SER A 53 -9.06 -3.88 -3.00
N PHE A 54 -7.82 -3.64 -2.62
CA PHE A 54 -7.45 -2.86 -1.43
C PHE A 54 -7.03 -1.47 -1.89
N THR A 55 -7.69 -0.45 -1.36
CA THR A 55 -7.38 0.96 -1.63
C THR A 55 -6.96 1.64 -0.34
N LEU A 56 -5.93 2.48 -0.37
CA LEU A 56 -5.50 3.17 0.84
C LEU A 56 -6.60 4.08 1.37
N LYS A 57 -6.75 4.17 2.69
CA LYS A 57 -7.70 5.10 3.32
C LYS A 57 -7.25 6.55 3.13
N GLU A 58 -8.18 7.43 2.76
CA GLU A 58 -7.94 8.87 2.56
C GLU A 58 -7.27 9.57 3.75
N HIS A 59 -7.59 9.16 4.99
CA HIS A 59 -6.92 9.75 6.16
C HIS A 59 -5.43 9.39 6.24
N LEU A 60 -5.01 8.24 5.70
CA LEU A 60 -3.61 7.84 5.72
C LEU A 60 -2.80 8.53 4.64
N PHE A 61 -3.47 8.91 3.55
CA PHE A 61 -2.87 9.71 2.50
C PHE A 61 -2.26 11.00 3.06
N GLN A 62 -2.92 11.66 4.03
CA GLN A 62 -2.38 12.84 4.71
C GLN A 62 -1.15 12.56 5.59
N THR A 63 -1.02 11.33 6.11
CA THR A 63 0.14 10.89 6.91
C THR A 63 1.27 10.27 6.09
N LEU A 64 1.12 10.17 4.76
CA LEU A 64 2.13 9.61 3.89
C LEU A 64 3.36 10.51 3.79
N GLN A 65 4.53 9.88 3.75
CA GLN A 65 5.78 10.60 3.48
C GLN A 65 6.09 10.55 1.98
N THR A 66 6.12 11.72 1.36
CA THR A 66 6.52 11.86 -0.05
C THR A 66 8.01 11.57 -0.28
N ASP A 67 8.84 11.59 0.77
CA ASP A 67 10.28 11.33 0.71
C ASP A 67 10.67 9.88 1.03
N TRP A 68 9.77 8.93 0.79
CA TRP A 68 10.09 7.52 0.96
C TRP A 68 11.22 7.08 0.02
N LEU A 69 12.23 6.39 0.57
CA LEU A 69 13.41 5.89 -0.17
C LEU A 69 13.03 4.95 -1.33
N GLY A 70 11.85 4.30 -1.26
CA GLY A 70 11.33 3.45 -2.33
C GLY A 70 10.59 4.19 -3.46
N TYR A 71 10.40 5.52 -3.35
CA TYR A 71 9.72 6.30 -4.37
C TYR A 71 10.70 6.97 -5.34
N SER A 72 10.63 6.51 -6.58
CA SER A 72 11.20 7.23 -7.71
C SER A 72 10.48 8.58 -7.90
N LYS A 73 11.11 9.53 -8.59
CA LYS A 73 10.52 10.84 -8.94
C LYS A 73 9.09 10.70 -9.50
N ILE A 74 8.88 9.70 -10.37
CA ILE A 74 7.57 9.39 -10.97
C ILE A 74 6.54 8.94 -9.92
N ASN A 75 6.95 8.14 -8.94
CA ASN A 75 6.06 7.69 -7.86
C ASN A 75 5.67 8.86 -6.96
N ARG A 76 6.61 9.77 -6.67
CA ARG A 76 6.34 10.97 -5.87
C ARG A 76 5.33 11.89 -6.55
N GLU A 77 5.48 12.12 -7.84
CA GLU A 77 4.54 12.95 -8.63
C GLU A 77 3.16 12.29 -8.75
N ASN A 78 3.09 10.97 -8.99
CA ASN A 78 1.82 10.24 -8.96
C ASN A 78 1.12 10.36 -7.60
N LEU A 79 1.89 10.22 -6.52
CA LEU A 79 1.33 10.30 -5.18
C LEU A 79 0.81 11.69 -4.87
N LYS A 80 1.52 12.75 -5.27
CA LYS A 80 0.99 14.13 -5.19
C LYS A 80 -0.31 14.30 -5.97
N LEU A 81 -0.43 13.72 -7.16
CA LEU A 81 -1.66 13.77 -7.95
C LEU A 81 -2.83 13.09 -7.23
N ILE A 82 -2.56 11.94 -6.59
CA ILE A 82 -3.56 11.19 -5.83
C ILE A 82 -3.94 11.92 -4.54
N LEU A 83 -2.99 12.58 -3.88
CA LEU A 83 -3.20 13.42 -2.70
C LEU A 83 -3.91 14.75 -2.99
N SER A 84 -3.78 15.25 -4.21
CA SER A 84 -4.34 16.54 -4.63
C SER A 84 -5.82 16.45 -5.03
N LYS A 85 -6.44 15.28 -4.89
CA LYS A 85 -7.80 14.99 -5.34
C LYS A 85 -8.73 14.82 -4.15
#